data_AF-A0A2C6MDJ9-F1
#
_entry.id   AF-A0A2C6MDJ9-F1
#
_cell.length_a   1.000
_cell.length_b   1.000
_cell.length_c   1.000
_cell.angle_alpha   90.00
_cell.angle_beta   90.00
_cell.angle_gamma   90.00
#
_symmetry.space_group_name_H-M   'P 1'
#
loop_
_entity.id
_entity.type
_entity.pdbx_description
1 polymer ?
#
loop_
_entity_poly.entity_id
_entity_poly.type
_entity_poly.pdbx_seq_one_letter_code
_entity_poly.pdbx_strand_id
1 'polypeptide(L)'
;MSSRELLNVFLGNPYIPVSVFKIDLNMQNSRLKLWEDAVRENSGGEKFVVFFSVLSALMTYTRARAMEAAGADADTDTRVLVMDNPFGPISSEHLLNPLFEIARKHRTQLICLSDLKQNSIMNCFNLIYMLKVRTSAIGSNEYLKFEEIIRDVNVVQNDERLEKAVFRASDVKQISLFDGM
;
A
#
# COMPACT_ATOMS: atom_id res chain seq x y z
N MET A 1 20.05 -15.00 26.23
CA MET A 1 19.20 -13.83 26.54
C MET A 1 20.05 -12.58 26.38
N SER A 2 19.61 -11.69 25.49
CA SER A 2 20.21 -10.38 25.28
C SER A 2 19.98 -9.51 26.53
N SER A 3 20.93 -8.62 26.88
CA SER A 3 20.84 -7.75 28.07
C SER A 3 19.56 -6.89 28.10
N ARG A 4 18.96 -6.61 26.93
CA ARG A 4 17.68 -5.89 26.81
C ARG A 4 16.47 -6.73 27.24
N GLU A 5 16.48 -8.02 26.95
CA GLU A 5 15.41 -8.94 27.34
C GLU A 5 15.38 -9.08 28.87
N LEU A 6 16.56 -9.19 29.48
CA LEU A 6 16.73 -9.20 30.93
C LEU A 6 16.25 -7.90 31.59
N LEU A 7 16.52 -6.75 30.96
CA LEU A 7 16.07 -5.46 31.46
C LEU A 7 14.53 -5.35 31.45
N ASN A 8 13.85 -5.82 30.39
CA ASN A 8 12.39 -5.81 30.33
C ASN A 8 11.74 -6.72 31.39
N VAL A 9 12.35 -7.87 31.65
CA VAL A 9 11.93 -8.79 32.72
C VAL A 9 12.14 -8.15 34.10
N PHE A 10 13.28 -7.51 34.33
CA PHE A 10 13.59 -6.83 35.59
C PHE A 10 12.70 -5.61 35.85
N LEU A 11 12.42 -4.80 34.83
CA LEU A 11 11.57 -3.63 34.93
C LEU A 11 10.07 -3.96 35.12
N GLY A 12 9.69 -5.24 35.03
CA GLY A 12 8.29 -5.68 35.17
C GLY A 12 7.37 -5.12 34.08
N ASN A 13 7.94 -4.65 32.97
CA ASN A 13 7.22 -3.97 31.89
C ASN A 13 7.36 -4.80 30.59
N PRO A 14 6.63 -5.92 30.46
CA PRO A 14 6.56 -6.64 29.19
C PRO A 14 5.77 -5.85 28.13
N TYR A 15 5.09 -4.77 28.52
CA TYR A 15 4.20 -3.98 27.71
C TYR A 15 4.81 -2.59 27.44
N ILE A 16 5.08 -2.30 26.16
CA ILE A 16 5.46 -0.96 25.71
C ILE A 16 4.19 -0.32 25.13
N PRO A 17 3.55 0.64 25.82
CA PRO A 17 2.34 1.28 25.31
C PRO A 17 2.67 2.04 24.03
N VAL A 18 1.91 1.75 22.97
CA VAL A 18 1.96 2.49 21.71
C VAL A 18 0.77 3.43 21.67
N SER A 19 1.05 4.72 21.44
CA SER A 19 0.02 5.73 21.26
C SER A 19 -0.02 6.15 19.79
N VAL A 20 -1.23 6.28 19.25
CA VAL A 20 -1.46 6.84 17.91
C VAL A 20 -2.19 8.16 18.02
N PHE A 21 -1.83 9.08 17.14
CA PHE A 21 -2.50 10.36 17.02
C PHE A 21 -3.71 10.19 16.11
N LYS A 22 -4.92 10.23 16.68
CA LYS A 22 -6.14 10.19 15.89
C LYS A 22 -6.38 11.59 15.32
N ILE A 23 -6.33 11.69 13.99
CA ILE A 23 -6.68 12.90 13.24
C ILE A 23 -8.18 12.82 12.94
N ASP A 24 -8.93 13.80 13.44
CA ASP A 24 -10.37 13.95 13.21
C ASP A 24 -10.63 15.12 12.26
N LEU A 25 -11.77 15.12 11.56
CA LEU A 25 -12.19 16.24 10.70
C LEU A 25 -12.25 17.56 11.47
N ASN A 26 -12.59 17.48 12.76
CA ASN A 26 -12.46 18.62 13.67
C ASN A 26 -11.13 18.52 14.45
N MET A 27 -10.19 19.43 14.16
CA MET A 27 -8.87 19.46 14.80
C MET A 27 -8.93 19.48 16.33
N GLN A 28 -9.98 20.06 16.93
CA GLN A 28 -10.12 20.09 18.40
C GLN A 28 -10.41 18.71 19.01
N ASN A 29 -10.90 17.76 18.22
CA ASN A 29 -11.15 16.39 18.64
C ASN A 29 -9.94 15.46 18.38
N SER A 30 -8.89 15.97 17.74
CA SER A 30 -7.68 15.19 17.47
C SER A 30 -6.88 15.00 18.77
N ARG A 31 -6.64 13.74 19.13
CA ARG A 31 -5.97 13.39 20.39
C ARG A 31 -5.11 12.14 20.26
N LEU A 32 -4.11 12.05 21.13
CA LEU A 32 -3.40 10.80 21.37
C LEU A 32 -4.34 9.79 22.02
N LYS A 33 -4.34 8.57 21.49
CA LYS A 33 -5.01 7.42 22.08
C LYS A 33 -4.05 6.24 22.12
N LEU A 34 -4.27 5.35 23.09
CA LEU A 34 -3.66 4.03 23.07
C LEU A 34 -4.05 3.31 21.78
N TRP A 35 -3.09 2.62 21.19
CA TRP A 35 -3.26 1.82 19.98
C TRP A 35 -4.44 0.86 20.08
N GLU A 36 -4.55 0.15 21.19
CA GLU A 36 -5.58 -0.85 21.44
C GLU A 36 -6.98 -0.24 21.41
N ASP A 37 -7.13 0.94 21.98
CA ASP A 37 -8.40 1.68 21.99
C ASP A 37 -8.71 2.23 20.61
N ALA A 38 -7.71 2.75 19.89
CA ALA A 38 -7.87 3.20 18.51
C ALA A 38 -8.33 2.04 17.60
N VAL A 39 -7.74 0.85 17.73
CA VAL A 39 -8.14 -0.33 16.94
C VAL A 39 -9.54 -0.83 17.31
N ARG A 40 -9.98 -0.65 18.57
CA ARG A 40 -11.33 -1.04 19.02
C ARG A 40 -12.41 -0.09 18.52
N GLU A 41 -12.17 1.20 18.66
CA GLU A 41 -13.18 2.27 18.48
C GLU A 41 -13.27 2.80 17.05
N ASN A 42 -12.22 2.67 16.24
CA ASN A 42 -12.19 3.24 14.90
C ASN A 42 -13.04 2.44 13.89
N SER A 43 -13.49 3.11 12.84
CA SER A 43 -14.10 2.46 11.67
C SER A 43 -13.11 1.54 10.95
N GLY A 44 -13.61 0.62 10.12
CA GLY A 44 -12.75 -0.32 9.38
C GLY A 44 -11.64 0.36 8.57
N GLY A 45 -11.93 1.50 7.93
CA GLY A 45 -10.96 2.25 7.16
C GLY A 45 -9.94 3.02 8.03
N GLU A 46 -10.39 3.64 9.11
CA GLU A 46 -9.47 4.29 10.06
C GLU A 46 -8.51 3.28 10.72
N LYS A 47 -8.98 2.06 11.01
CA LYS A 47 -8.12 0.98 11.50
C LYS A 47 -6.99 0.70 10.52
N PHE A 48 -7.27 0.68 9.22
CA PHE A 48 -6.26 0.44 8.19
C PHE A 48 -5.15 1.50 8.20
N VAL A 49 -5.50 2.79 8.30
CA VAL A 49 -4.50 3.87 8.38
C VAL A 49 -3.66 3.77 9.65
N VAL A 50 -4.29 3.39 10.76
CA VAL A 50 -3.63 3.12 12.05
C VAL A 50 -2.63 1.97 11.91
N PHE A 51 -3.06 0.81 11.38
CA PHE A 51 -2.19 -0.33 11.03
C PHE A 51 -1.03 0.05 10.12
N PHE A 52 -1.31 0.80 9.06
CA PHE A 52 -0.30 1.28 8.13
C PHE A 52 0.74 2.17 8.80
N SER A 53 0.31 3.07 9.70
CA SER A 53 1.22 3.97 10.43
C SER A 53 2.24 3.21 11.27
N VAL A 54 1.79 2.22 12.04
CA VAL A 54 2.67 1.39 12.86
C VAL A 54 3.55 0.49 12.01
N LEU A 55 3.00 -0.13 10.96
CA LEU A 55 3.78 -0.92 10.02
C LEU A 55 4.91 -0.09 9.40
N SER A 56 4.60 1.12 8.92
CA SER A 56 5.58 2.05 8.35
C SER A 56 6.68 2.42 9.35
N ALA A 57 6.31 2.68 10.61
CA ALA A 57 7.27 2.95 11.67
C ALA A 57 8.18 1.74 11.97
N LEU A 58 7.63 0.53 12.02
CA LEU A 58 8.39 -0.71 12.24
C LEU A 58 9.31 -1.03 11.06
N MET A 59 8.84 -0.85 9.82
CA MET A 59 9.66 -0.99 8.62
C MET A 59 10.82 0.02 8.64
N THR A 60 10.55 1.26 9.07
CA THR A 60 11.58 2.29 9.22
C THR A 60 12.62 1.88 10.27
N TYR A 61 12.17 1.44 11.45
CA TYR A 61 13.04 1.02 12.53
C TYR A 61 13.93 -0.17 12.13
N THR A 62 13.32 -1.22 11.56
CA THR A 62 14.05 -2.44 11.20
C THR A 62 15.12 -2.19 10.15
N ARG A 63 14.86 -1.33 9.17
CA ARG A 63 15.88 -0.97 8.16
C ARG A 63 16.96 -0.05 8.71
N ALA A 64 16.61 0.94 9.53
CA ALA A 64 17.60 1.79 10.18
C ALA A 64 18.61 0.95 10.99
N ARG A 65 18.14 -0.07 11.73
CA ARG A 65 19.04 -0.97 12.49
C ARG A 65 19.91 -1.85 11.60
N ALA A 66 19.37 -2.34 10.49
CA ALA A 66 20.13 -3.15 9.54
C ALA A 66 21.24 -2.32 8.87
N MET A 67 20.96 -1.06 8.51
CA MET A 67 21.93 -0.13 7.94
C MET A 67 23.00 0.28 8.94
N GLU A 68 22.61 0.58 10.19
CA GLU A 68 23.54 0.85 11.29
C GLU A 68 24.53 -0.32 11.49
N ALA A 69 24.02 -1.55 11.49
CA ALA A 69 24.86 -2.75 11.59
C ALA A 69 25.78 -2.95 10.38
N ALA A 70 25.39 -2.45 9.20
CA ALA A 70 26.18 -2.51 7.97
C ALA A 70 27.14 -1.31 7.81
N GLY A 71 27.13 -0.33 8.74
CA GLY A 71 27.93 0.89 8.65
C GLY A 71 27.49 1.86 7.54
N ALA A 72 26.26 1.71 7.04
CA ALA A 72 25.67 2.54 5.99
C ALA A 72 24.87 3.70 6.58
N ASP A 73 24.74 4.79 5.81
CA ASP A 73 23.96 5.96 6.22
C ASP A 73 22.45 5.65 6.19
N ALA A 74 21.82 5.74 7.36
CA ALA A 74 20.39 5.53 7.53
C ALA A 74 19.54 6.51 6.71
N ASP A 75 20.07 7.69 6.33
CA ASP A 75 19.33 8.70 5.56
C ASP A 75 19.27 8.41 4.05
N THR A 76 19.84 7.29 3.58
CA THR A 76 19.75 6.87 2.17
C THR A 76 18.74 5.75 1.91
N ASP A 77 18.09 5.24 2.96
CA ASP A 77 17.25 4.05 2.86
C ASP A 77 15.88 4.33 2.22
N THR A 78 15.49 3.47 1.28
CA THR A 78 14.20 3.47 0.60
C THR A 78 13.45 2.18 0.87
N ARG A 79 12.12 2.25 0.88
CA ARG A 79 11.26 1.11 1.22
C ARG A 79 10.24 0.91 0.12
N VAL A 80 9.89 -0.34 -0.14
CA VAL A 80 8.81 -0.69 -1.07
C VAL A 80 7.78 -1.49 -0.29
N LEU A 81 6.51 -1.10 -0.40
CA LEU A 81 5.38 -1.85 0.12
C LEU A 81 4.43 -2.20 -1.03
N VAL A 82 4.24 -3.49 -1.24
CA VAL A 82 3.29 -4.02 -2.22
C VAL A 82 1.99 -4.37 -1.49
N MET A 83 0.87 -3.89 -2.02
CA MET A 83 -0.45 -4.10 -1.43
C MET A 83 -1.43 -4.64 -2.46
N ASP A 84 -2.11 -5.74 -2.13
CA ASP A 84 -3.19 -6.30 -2.94
C ASP A 84 -4.55 -5.77 -2.46
N ASN A 85 -5.28 -5.14 -3.36
CA ASN A 85 -6.58 -4.50 -3.14
C ASN A 85 -6.68 -3.62 -1.86
N PRO A 86 -5.73 -2.71 -1.60
CA PRO A 86 -5.73 -1.94 -0.35
C PRO A 86 -6.90 -0.97 -0.21
N PHE A 87 -7.57 -0.61 -1.31
CA PHE A 87 -8.53 0.50 -1.32
C PHE A 87 -9.98 0.12 -1.06
N GLY A 88 -10.32 -1.18 -1.07
CA GLY A 88 -11.66 -1.66 -0.71
C GLY A 88 -12.18 -1.07 0.62
N PRO A 89 -11.40 -1.13 1.70
CA PRO A 89 -11.80 -0.57 3.00
C PRO A 89 -11.55 0.94 3.16
N ILE A 90 -10.79 1.60 2.28
CA ILE A 90 -10.32 3.00 2.45
C ILE A 90 -10.46 3.88 1.20
N SER A 91 -11.60 3.83 0.52
CA SER A 91 -11.84 4.61 -0.71
C SER A 91 -11.95 6.14 -0.53
N SER A 92 -12.06 6.62 0.72
CA SER A 92 -12.31 8.02 1.02
C SER A 92 -11.02 8.86 1.03
N GLU A 93 -11.10 10.06 0.47
CA GLU A 93 -9.95 10.97 0.35
C GLU A 93 -9.33 11.34 1.71
N HIS A 94 -10.17 11.51 2.74
CA HIS A 94 -9.70 11.84 4.10
C HIS A 94 -8.88 10.71 4.76
N LEU A 95 -8.93 9.47 4.26
CA LEU A 95 -8.09 8.35 4.71
C LEU A 95 -6.89 8.12 3.79
N LEU A 96 -7.10 8.28 2.48
CA LEU A 96 -6.04 8.15 1.49
C LEU A 96 -4.96 9.21 1.71
N ASN A 97 -5.33 10.49 1.87
CA ASN A 97 -4.36 11.57 2.01
C ASN A 97 -3.35 11.33 3.16
N PRO A 98 -3.77 11.03 4.41
CA PRO A 98 -2.84 10.67 5.49
C PRO A 98 -1.98 9.45 5.17
N LEU A 99 -2.53 8.42 4.54
CA LEU A 99 -1.78 7.22 4.18
C LEU A 99 -0.62 7.53 3.23
N PHE A 100 -0.89 8.28 2.16
CA PHE A 100 0.16 8.67 1.20
C PHE A 100 1.16 9.67 1.79
N GLU A 101 0.73 10.55 2.70
CA GLU A 101 1.64 11.44 3.43
C GLU A 101 2.61 10.67 4.34
N ILE A 102 2.11 9.66 5.06
CA ILE A 102 2.95 8.78 5.89
C ILE A 102 3.93 8.01 4.98
N ALA A 103 3.46 7.46 3.86
CA ALA A 103 4.33 6.76 2.92
C ALA A 103 5.46 7.66 2.41
N ARG A 104 5.13 8.88 1.98
CA ARG A 104 6.10 9.88 1.50
C ARG A 104 7.10 10.27 2.59
N LYS A 105 6.63 10.54 3.82
CA LYS A 105 7.47 10.91 4.95
C LYS A 105 8.52 9.85 5.27
N HIS A 106 8.17 8.58 5.11
CA HIS A 106 9.05 7.44 5.38
C HIS A 106 9.78 6.90 4.13
N ARG A 107 9.72 7.64 3.00
CA ARG A 107 10.31 7.27 1.70
C ARG A 107 9.91 5.84 1.29
N THR A 108 8.64 5.53 1.48
CA THR A 108 8.05 4.24 1.14
C THR A 108 7.31 4.35 -0.19
N GLN A 109 7.82 3.69 -1.21
CA GLN A 109 7.15 3.48 -2.49
C GLN A 109 6.00 2.49 -2.30
N LEU A 110 4.82 2.85 -2.78
CA LEU A 110 3.62 2.01 -2.72
C LEU A 110 3.34 1.42 -4.10
N ILE A 111 3.30 0.09 -4.19
CA ILE A 111 2.85 -0.64 -5.37
C ILE A 111 1.50 -1.26 -5.01
N CYS A 112 0.42 -0.74 -5.59
CA CYS A 112 -0.93 -1.17 -5.25
C CYS A 112 -1.60 -1.85 -6.43
N LEU A 113 -2.07 -3.07 -6.23
CA LEU A 113 -2.90 -3.79 -7.19
C LEU A 113 -4.36 -3.55 -6.82
N SER A 114 -5.17 -3.03 -7.73
CA SER A 114 -6.59 -2.80 -7.45
C SER A 114 -7.46 -2.80 -8.71
N ASP A 115 -8.69 -3.24 -8.55
CA ASP A 115 -9.77 -3.12 -9.53
C ASP A 115 -10.56 -1.80 -9.41
N LEU A 116 -10.36 -1.05 -8.32
CA LEU A 116 -11.05 0.20 -8.04
C LEU A 116 -10.47 1.36 -8.86
N LYS A 117 -11.35 2.08 -9.57
CA LYS A 117 -11.01 3.19 -10.50
C LYS A 117 -11.55 4.55 -10.04
N GLN A 118 -11.83 4.69 -8.75
CA GLN A 118 -12.36 5.93 -8.19
C GLN A 118 -11.33 7.05 -8.33
N ASN A 119 -11.80 8.26 -8.66
CA ASN A 119 -10.91 9.40 -8.87
C ASN A 119 -10.09 9.72 -7.61
N SER A 120 -10.66 9.55 -6.41
CA SER A 120 -9.95 9.73 -5.14
C SER A 120 -8.67 8.89 -5.06
N ILE A 121 -8.74 7.61 -5.44
CA ILE A 121 -7.59 6.69 -5.46
C ILE A 121 -6.63 7.06 -6.59
N MET A 122 -7.16 7.21 -7.80
CA MET A 122 -6.35 7.48 -9.00
C MET A 122 -5.59 8.81 -8.89
N ASN A 123 -6.10 9.78 -8.12
CA ASN A 123 -5.44 11.06 -7.87
C ASN A 123 -4.23 10.95 -6.94
N CYS A 124 -4.12 9.89 -6.15
CA CYS A 124 -2.99 9.69 -5.24
C CYS A 124 -1.74 9.11 -5.91
N PHE A 125 -1.85 8.65 -7.17
CA PHE A 125 -0.75 8.02 -7.90
C PHE A 125 -0.32 8.84 -9.11
N ASN A 126 0.99 9.01 -9.27
CA ASN A 126 1.57 9.65 -10.45
C ASN A 126 1.68 8.69 -11.64
N LEU A 127 1.87 7.39 -11.36
CA LEU A 127 2.03 6.34 -12.36
C LEU A 127 1.00 5.25 -12.14
N ILE A 128 0.19 4.98 -13.18
CA ILE A 128 -0.88 4.00 -13.10
C ILE A 128 -0.85 3.12 -14.34
N TYR A 129 -0.81 1.81 -14.11
CA TYR A 129 -0.90 0.78 -15.14
C TYR A 129 -2.29 0.17 -15.13
N MET A 130 -3.00 0.24 -16.26
CA MET A 130 -4.36 -0.25 -16.40
C MET A 130 -4.45 -1.36 -17.43
N LEU A 131 -4.99 -2.50 -17.01
CA LEU A 131 -5.39 -3.58 -17.92
C LEU A 131 -6.90 -3.48 -18.18
N LYS A 132 -7.27 -3.45 -19.46
CA LYS A 132 -8.67 -3.39 -19.92
C LYS A 132 -8.97 -4.61 -20.78
N VAL A 133 -9.99 -5.38 -20.41
CA VAL A 133 -10.57 -6.39 -21.31
C VAL A 133 -11.36 -5.67 -22.40
N ARG A 134 -11.12 -6.02 -23.67
CA ARG A 134 -11.81 -5.50 -24.84
C ARG A 134 -12.32 -6.65 -25.67
N THR A 135 -13.54 -6.54 -26.16
CA THR A 135 -14.10 -7.45 -27.15
C THR A 135 -13.60 -7.07 -28.54
N SER A 136 -13.28 -8.07 -29.35
CA SER A 136 -12.96 -7.88 -30.76
C SER A 136 -14.18 -7.33 -31.50
N ALA A 137 -13.97 -6.41 -32.45
CA ALA A 137 -15.03 -5.95 -33.35
C ALA A 137 -15.49 -7.05 -34.32
N ILE A 138 -14.67 -8.09 -34.49
CA ILE A 138 -14.91 -9.24 -35.37
C ILE A 138 -14.72 -10.50 -34.53
N GLY A 139 -15.82 -11.22 -34.24
CA GLY A 139 -15.84 -12.46 -33.46
C GLY A 139 -16.08 -12.27 -31.95
N SER A 140 -16.19 -13.38 -31.21
CA SER A 140 -16.43 -13.43 -29.76
C SER A 140 -15.15 -13.40 -28.91
N ASN A 141 -14.01 -13.09 -29.52
CA ASN A 141 -12.73 -13.12 -28.81
C ASN A 141 -12.53 -11.85 -27.98
N GLU A 142 -12.04 -12.03 -26.76
CA GLU A 142 -11.62 -10.96 -25.85
C GLU A 142 -10.09 -10.83 -25.86
N TYR A 143 -9.59 -9.60 -25.77
CA TYR A 143 -8.17 -9.32 -25.63
C TYR A 143 -7.92 -8.30 -24.52
N LEU A 144 -6.74 -8.35 -23.92
CA LEU A 144 -6.30 -7.37 -22.92
C LEU A 144 -5.58 -6.22 -23.61
N LYS A 145 -6.05 -5.00 -23.37
CA LYS A 145 -5.38 -3.76 -23.73
C LYS A 145 -4.68 -3.19 -22.49
N PHE A 146 -3.39 -2.92 -22.63
CA PHE A 146 -2.61 -2.21 -21.63
C PHE A 146 -2.66 -0.71 -21.89
N GLU A 147 -2.85 0.08 -20.84
CA GLU A 147 -2.80 1.53 -20.87
C GLU A 147 -1.95 2.04 -19.69
N GLU A 148 -1.03 2.95 -19.98
CA GLU A 148 -0.22 3.66 -18.99
C GLU A 148 -0.76 5.07 -18.82
N ILE A 149 -0.90 5.52 -17.58
CA ILE A 149 -1.32 6.88 -17.23
C ILE A 149 -0.22 7.48 -16.35
N ILE A 150 0.38 8.58 -16.84
CA ILE A 150 1.37 9.38 -16.11
C ILE A 150 0.73 10.74 -15.84
N ARG A 151 0.55 11.09 -14.57
CA ARG A 151 -0.04 12.39 -14.17
C ARG A 151 0.98 13.51 -14.16
N ASP A 152 2.14 13.26 -13.58
CA ASP A 152 3.24 14.23 -13.50
C ASP A 152 4.52 13.61 -14.02
N VAL A 153 4.89 13.99 -15.25
CA VAL A 153 6.07 13.48 -15.95
C VAL A 153 7.37 13.93 -15.27
N ASN A 154 7.35 15.04 -14.54
CA ASN A 154 8.55 15.55 -13.87
C ASN A 154 8.84 14.82 -12.56
N VAL A 155 7.83 14.16 -11.98
CA VAL A 155 7.95 13.43 -10.71
C VAL A 155 8.26 11.95 -10.94
N VAL A 156 7.76 11.36 -12.03
CA VAL A 156 8.04 9.95 -12.36
C VAL A 156 9.47 9.82 -12.86
N GLN A 157 10.30 9.13 -12.09
CA GLN A 157 11.68 8.86 -12.46
C GLN A 157 11.73 7.78 -13.57
N ASN A 158 12.78 7.80 -14.39
CA ASN A 158 12.86 6.89 -15.55
C ASN A 158 12.90 5.40 -15.16
N ASP A 159 13.38 5.09 -13.96
CA ASP A 159 13.49 3.74 -13.38
C ASP A 159 12.19 3.24 -12.73
N GLU A 160 11.16 4.08 -12.58
CA GLU A 160 9.86 3.68 -12.04
C GLU A 160 8.95 3.02 -13.10
N ARG A 161 9.40 2.92 -14.35
CA ARG A 161 8.60 2.40 -15.46
C ARG A 161 8.57 0.87 -15.51
N LEU A 162 7.42 0.33 -15.90
CA LEU A 162 7.25 -1.08 -16.19
C LEU A 162 8.00 -1.46 -17.48
N GLU A 163 9.18 -2.04 -17.34
CA GLU A 163 9.97 -2.48 -18.49
C GLU A 163 9.35 -3.67 -19.23
N LYS A 164 8.68 -4.57 -18.49
CA LYS A 164 8.14 -5.81 -19.06
C LYS A 164 6.87 -6.27 -18.35
N ALA A 165 5.82 -6.48 -19.12
CA ALA A 165 4.62 -7.22 -18.71
C ALA A 165 4.52 -8.51 -19.52
N VAL A 166 4.44 -9.67 -18.85
CA VAL A 166 4.19 -10.95 -19.50
C VAL A 166 2.84 -11.47 -19.07
N PHE A 167 1.92 -11.58 -20.02
CA PHE A 167 0.64 -12.24 -19.81
C PHE A 167 0.67 -13.63 -20.46
N ARG A 168 0.20 -14.63 -19.73
CA ARG A 168 0.00 -15.98 -20.24
C ARG A 168 -1.50 -16.26 -20.22
N ALA A 169 -2.18 -16.00 -21.33
CA ALA A 169 -3.49 -16.59 -21.58
C ALA A 169 -3.27 -18.02 -22.05
N SER A 170 -3.85 -18.99 -21.34
CA SER A 170 -4.08 -20.31 -21.92
C SER A 170 -5.16 -20.14 -22.99
N ASP A 171 -4.91 -20.55 -24.23
CA ASP A 171 -5.97 -20.67 -25.23
C ASP A 171 -6.98 -21.71 -24.74
N VAL A 172 -8.03 -21.26 -24.04
CA VAL A 172 -9.18 -22.11 -23.77
C VAL A 172 -9.91 -22.23 -25.10
N LYS A 173 -9.60 -23.29 -25.86
CA LYS A 173 -10.41 -23.67 -27.02
C LYS A 173 -11.85 -23.81 -26.55
N GLN A 174 -12.71 -22.91 -27.01
CA GLN A 174 -14.15 -23.05 -26.89
C GLN A 174 -14.53 -24.36 -27.59
N ILE A 175 -14.78 -25.42 -26.82
CA ILE A 175 -15.34 -26.66 -27.34
C ILE A 175 -16.77 -26.34 -27.78
N SER A 176 -17.02 -26.40 -29.09
CA SER A 176 -18.35 -26.35 -29.67
C SER A 176 -19.17 -27.49 -29.04
N LEU A 177 -20.25 -27.15 -28.33
CA LEU A 177 -21.15 -28.15 -27.72
C LEU A 177 -21.94 -28.95 -28.78
N PHE A 178 -21.81 -28.60 -30.07
CA PHE A 178 -22.65 -29.12 -31.15
C PHE A 178 -21.86 -29.57 -32.40
N ASP A 179 -20.60 -29.99 -32.28
CA ASP A 179 -19.87 -30.63 -33.39
C ASP A 179 -20.28 -32.11 -33.60
N GLY A 180 -21.59 -32.40 -33.55
CA GLY A 180 -22.09 -33.78 -33.61
C GLY A 180 -23.61 -33.95 -33.69
N MET A 181 -24.33 -33.05 -34.36
CA MET A 181 -25.68 -33.31 -34.86
C MET A 181 -25.81 -32.92 -36.33
#